data_AF-A0A919TTT5-F1
#
_entry.id   AF-A0A919TTT5-F1
#
_cell.length_a   1.000
_cell.length_b   1.000
_cell.length_c   1.000
_cell.angle_alpha   90.00
_cell.angle_beta   90.00
_cell.angle_gamma   90.00
#
_symmetry.space_group_name_H-M   'P 1'
#
loop_
_entity.id
_entity.type
_entity.pdbx_description
1 polymer ?
#
loop_
_entity_poly.entity_id
_entity_poly.type
_entity_poly.pdbx_seq_one_letter_code
_entity_poly.pdbx_strand_id
1 'polypeptide(L)'
;MTVVAMKSPAHFAGTAARCFRDLNMSKHALQHEPAALELPTDSHRTHALHTALLATIHVDRRHLDQACHYGDEAMVHAGAVRSGRVRQRLTELTKRLHPHRDVPVVAAFLDRHRDVLVAA
;
A
#
# COMPACT_ATOMS: atom_id res chain seq x y z
N MET A 1 -13.59 -30.12 -10.92
CA MET A 1 -14.05 -28.72 -10.73
C MET A 1 -13.09 -28.05 -9.77
N THR A 2 -12.17 -27.24 -10.27
CA THR A 2 -11.29 -26.43 -9.42
C THR A 2 -12.18 -25.41 -8.72
N VAL A 3 -12.44 -25.60 -7.43
CA VAL A 3 -13.06 -24.57 -6.61
C VAL A 3 -12.15 -23.35 -6.72
N VAL A 4 -12.61 -22.29 -7.38
CA VAL A 4 -12.00 -20.98 -7.24
C VAL A 4 -12.13 -20.67 -5.76
N ALA A 5 -11.06 -20.85 -5.00
CA ALA A 5 -11.06 -20.56 -3.58
C ALA A 5 -11.60 -19.14 -3.39
N MET A 6 -12.72 -19.02 -2.68
CA MET A 6 -13.27 -17.72 -2.34
C MET A 6 -12.20 -17.02 -1.51
N LYS A 7 -11.52 -16.07 -2.14
CA LYS A 7 -10.46 -15.28 -1.53
C LYS A 7 -11.06 -14.56 -0.31
N SER A 8 -10.33 -14.53 0.79
CA SER A 8 -10.80 -14.03 2.09
C SER A 8 -11.51 -12.67 2.00
N PRO A 9 -12.37 -12.29 2.98
CA PRO A 9 -12.98 -10.96 3.02
C PRO A 9 -11.95 -9.83 2.83
N ALA A 10 -10.76 -9.96 3.42
CA ALA A 10 -9.67 -9.01 3.23
C ALA A 10 -9.15 -8.94 1.80
N HIS A 11 -9.03 -10.07 1.10
CA HIS A 11 -8.67 -10.05 -0.32
C HIS A 11 -9.75 -9.37 -1.16
N PHE A 12 -11.03 -9.61 -0.88
CA PHE A 12 -12.13 -8.89 -1.54
C PHE A 12 -12.01 -7.39 -1.29
N ALA A 13 -11.87 -6.97 -0.04
CA ALA A 13 -11.74 -5.57 0.36
C ALA A 13 -10.55 -4.88 -0.33
N GLY A 14 -9.37 -5.52 -0.35
CA GLY A 14 -8.19 -4.98 -1.05
C GLY A 14 -8.38 -4.88 -2.57
N THR A 15 -9.14 -5.79 -3.16
CA THR A 15 -9.50 -5.72 -4.59
C THR A 15 -10.49 -4.59 -4.84
N ALA A 16 -11.51 -4.44 -4.01
CA ALA A 16 -12.50 -3.36 -4.12
C ALA A 16 -11.84 -1.98 -3.95
N ALA A 17 -10.97 -1.82 -2.95
CA ALA A 17 -10.19 -0.60 -2.73
C ALA A 17 -9.39 -0.19 -3.98
N ARG A 18 -8.76 -1.18 -4.65
CA ARG A 18 -8.03 -0.94 -5.89
C ARG A 18 -8.94 -0.48 -7.01
N CYS A 19 -10.05 -1.18 -7.26
CA CYS A 19 -11.00 -0.81 -8.29
C CYS A 19 -11.54 0.61 -8.08
N PHE A 20 -11.93 0.96 -6.84
CA PHE A 20 -12.39 2.31 -6.54
C PHE A 20 -11.32 3.37 -6.75
N ARG A 21 -10.06 3.08 -6.39
CA ARG A 21 -8.94 3.98 -6.66
C ARG A 21 -8.71 4.18 -8.16
N ASP A 22 -8.71 3.11 -8.95
CA ASP A 22 -8.52 3.16 -10.39
C ASP A 22 -9.65 3.95 -11.09
N LEU A 23 -10.84 3.99 -10.49
CA LEU A 23 -11.97 4.83 -10.89
C LEU A 23 -11.92 6.27 -10.32
N ASN A 24 -10.81 6.68 -9.70
CA ASN A 24 -10.63 7.96 -8.99
C ASN A 24 -11.64 8.22 -7.85
N MET A 25 -12.24 7.15 -7.31
CA MET A 25 -13.19 7.19 -6.20
C MET A 25 -12.48 6.93 -4.86
N SER A 26 -11.40 7.67 -4.57
CA SER A 26 -10.53 7.43 -3.40
C SER A 26 -11.27 7.46 -2.05
N LYS A 27 -12.41 8.16 -1.95
CA LYS A 27 -13.27 8.11 -0.74
C LYS A 27 -13.86 6.72 -0.52
N HIS A 28 -14.39 6.10 -1.58
CA HIS A 28 -14.98 4.76 -1.52
C HIS A 28 -13.90 3.71 -1.31
N ALA A 29 -12.71 3.91 -1.89
CA ALA A 29 -11.58 3.02 -1.68
C ALA A 29 -11.23 2.86 -0.18
N LEU A 30 -11.20 3.98 0.57
CA LEU A 30 -10.89 3.96 2.01
C LEU A 30 -12.00 3.35 2.88
N GLN A 31 -13.23 3.18 2.39
CA GLN A 31 -14.25 2.45 3.15
C GLN A 31 -13.90 0.97 3.34
N HIS A 32 -13.00 0.44 2.51
CA HIS A 32 -12.52 -0.94 2.59
C HIS A 32 -11.25 -1.10 3.41
N GLU A 33 -10.66 -0.01 3.91
CA GLU A 33 -9.38 -0.02 4.63
C GLU A 33 -9.36 -1.00 5.82
N PRO A 34 -10.30 -0.98 6.78
CA PRO A 34 -10.25 -1.88 7.93
C PRO A 34 -10.29 -3.35 7.49
N ALA A 35 -11.26 -3.70 6.65
CA ALA A 35 -11.43 -5.07 6.17
C ALA A 35 -10.24 -5.55 5.33
N ALA A 36 -9.59 -4.67 4.55
CA ALA A 36 -8.44 -5.03 3.74
C ALA A 36 -7.22 -5.41 4.60
N LEU A 37 -7.14 -4.93 5.84
CA LEU A 37 -6.04 -5.20 6.76
C LEU A 37 -6.32 -6.39 7.71
N GLU A 38 -7.52 -6.98 7.67
CA GLU A 38 -7.87 -8.21 8.39
C GLU A 38 -7.24 -9.45 7.76
N LEU A 39 -5.91 -9.48 7.75
CA LEU A 39 -5.10 -10.54 7.17
C LEU A 39 -4.38 -11.33 8.27
N PRO A 40 -4.16 -12.65 8.08
CA PRO A 40 -3.28 -13.42 8.95
C PRO A 40 -1.89 -12.76 9.08
N THR A 41 -1.27 -12.86 10.25
CA THR A 41 0.00 -12.19 10.57
C THR A 41 1.15 -12.63 9.67
N ASP A 42 1.15 -13.87 9.20
CA ASP A 42 2.14 -14.46 8.30
C ASP A 42 1.93 -14.10 6.82
N SER A 43 0.83 -13.42 6.47
CA SER A 43 0.49 -13.05 5.10
C SER A 43 1.26 -11.80 4.62
N HIS A 44 2.58 -11.75 4.88
CA HIS A 44 3.46 -10.60 4.61
C HIS A 44 3.31 -10.04 3.20
N ARG A 45 3.22 -10.91 2.18
CA ARG A 45 3.06 -10.46 0.79
C ARG A 45 1.75 -9.68 0.59
N THR A 46 0.65 -10.16 1.16
CA THR A 46 -0.66 -9.53 1.01
C THR A 46 -0.74 -8.25 1.82
N HIS A 47 -0.20 -8.27 3.06
CA HIS A 47 -0.03 -7.07 3.88
C HIS A 47 0.71 -5.97 3.12
N ALA A 48 1.90 -6.26 2.60
CA ALA A 48 2.69 -5.29 1.83
C ALA A 48 1.94 -4.74 0.60
N LEU A 49 1.14 -5.56 -0.09
CA LEU A 49 0.36 -5.11 -1.24
C LEU A 49 -0.82 -4.21 -0.84
N HIS A 50 -1.47 -4.49 0.29
CA HIS A 50 -2.63 -3.75 0.76
C HIS A 50 -2.22 -2.44 1.43
N THR A 51 -1.22 -2.45 2.31
CA THR A 51 -0.70 -1.23 2.95
C THR A 51 -0.07 -0.28 1.93
N ALA A 52 0.70 -0.78 0.95
CA ALA A 52 1.21 0.08 -0.13
C ALA A 52 0.08 0.69 -0.98
N LEU A 53 -0.99 -0.07 -1.26
CA LEU A 53 -2.17 0.44 -1.96
C LEU A 53 -2.86 1.56 -1.15
N LEU A 54 -3.12 1.32 0.13
CA LEU A 54 -3.75 2.28 1.05
C LEU A 54 -2.90 3.55 1.19
N ALA A 55 -1.60 3.40 1.43
CA ALA A 55 -0.64 4.50 1.44
C ALA A 55 -0.81 5.37 0.19
N THR A 56 -0.89 4.73 -0.98
CA THR A 56 -1.03 5.46 -2.24
C THR A 56 -2.39 6.15 -2.37
N ILE A 57 -3.49 5.53 -1.91
CA ILE A 57 -4.82 6.17 -1.85
C ILE A 57 -4.78 7.40 -0.93
N HIS A 58 -4.05 7.35 0.18
CA HIS A 58 -3.87 8.49 1.08
C HIS A 58 -3.06 9.63 0.44
N VAL A 59 -2.03 9.32 -0.37
CA VAL A 59 -1.33 10.36 -1.18
C VAL A 59 -2.30 11.04 -2.13
N ASP A 60 -3.16 10.28 -2.80
CA ASP A 60 -4.15 10.78 -3.75
C ASP A 60 -5.16 11.74 -3.09
N ARG A 61 -5.35 11.58 -1.77
CA ARG A 61 -6.19 12.44 -0.93
C ARG A 61 -5.43 13.51 -0.16
N ARG A 62 -4.11 13.61 -0.33
CA ARG A 62 -3.22 14.53 0.41
C ARG A 62 -3.19 14.29 1.93
N HIS A 63 -3.53 13.09 2.36
CA HIS A 63 -3.41 12.65 3.77
C HIS A 63 -2.00 12.11 4.01
N LEU A 64 -0.98 12.98 3.95
CA LEU A 64 0.42 12.57 3.85
C LEU A 64 0.96 11.82 5.08
N ASP A 65 0.50 12.16 6.29
CA ASP A 65 0.88 11.42 7.50
C ASP A 65 0.42 9.97 7.42
N GLN A 66 -0.85 9.74 7.07
CA GLN A 66 -1.40 8.40 6.93
C GLN A 66 -0.77 7.64 5.76
N ALA A 67 -0.41 8.35 4.68
CA ALA A 67 0.32 7.77 3.56
C ALA A 67 1.69 7.25 3.99
N CYS A 68 2.45 8.03 4.77
CA CYS A 68 3.76 7.62 5.26
C CYS A 68 3.65 6.50 6.30
N HIS A 69 2.64 6.53 7.18
CA HIS A 69 2.36 5.47 8.14
C HIS A 69 2.12 4.12 7.45
N TYR A 70 1.19 4.05 6.50
CA TYR A 70 0.98 2.81 5.74
C TYR A 70 2.16 2.45 4.84
N GLY A 71 2.91 3.46 4.37
CA GLY A 71 4.17 3.24 3.68
C GLY A 71 5.17 2.49 4.55
N ASP A 72 5.37 2.92 5.80
CA ASP A 72 6.26 2.26 6.76
C ASP A 72 5.84 0.81 6.99
N GLU A 73 4.55 0.54 7.20
CA GLU A 73 4.05 -0.84 7.35
C GLU A 73 4.31 -1.67 6.08
N ALA A 74 4.09 -1.10 4.90
CA ALA A 74 4.38 -1.77 3.65
C ALA A 74 5.86 -2.18 3.53
N MET A 75 6.77 -1.31 3.97
CA MET A 75 8.21 -1.58 3.95
C MET A 75 8.60 -2.69 4.93
N VAL A 76 8.00 -2.73 6.12
CA VAL A 76 8.20 -3.82 7.10
C VAL A 76 7.84 -5.17 6.49
N HIS A 77 6.66 -5.28 5.89
CA HIS A 77 6.24 -6.54 5.27
C HIS A 77 6.99 -6.87 3.97
N ALA A 78 7.41 -5.86 3.21
CA ALA A 78 8.17 -6.04 1.98
C ALA A 78 9.55 -6.67 2.23
N GLY A 79 10.19 -6.36 3.38
CA GLY A 79 11.47 -6.96 3.77
C GLY A 79 11.44 -8.48 3.91
N ALA A 80 10.27 -9.05 4.20
CA ALA A 80 10.09 -10.50 4.39
C ALA A 80 9.79 -11.27 3.09
N VAL A 81 9.68 -10.61 1.93
CA VAL A 81 9.17 -11.25 0.70
C VAL A 81 9.97 -10.89 -0.55
N ARG A 82 10.10 -11.84 -1.48
CA ARG A 82 10.61 -11.60 -2.83
C ARG A 82 9.43 -11.52 -3.81
N SER A 83 8.92 -10.32 -4.05
CA SER A 83 7.72 -10.11 -4.88
C SER A 83 7.84 -8.89 -5.81
N GLY A 84 7.87 -9.12 -7.12
CA GLY A 84 7.91 -8.04 -8.11
C GLY A 84 6.69 -7.10 -8.05
N ARG A 85 5.50 -7.63 -7.72
CA ARG A 85 4.29 -6.79 -7.57
C ARG A 85 4.37 -5.88 -6.34
N VAL A 86 5.03 -6.32 -5.26
CA VAL A 86 5.24 -5.49 -4.07
C VAL A 86 6.19 -4.34 -4.43
N ARG A 87 7.33 -4.65 -5.05
CA ARG A 87 8.27 -3.64 -5.55
C ARG A 87 7.58 -2.60 -6.43
N GLN A 88 6.81 -3.05 -7.43
CA GLN A 88 6.06 -2.14 -8.31
C GLN A 88 5.13 -1.18 -7.54
N ARG A 89 4.44 -1.65 -6.50
CA ARG A 89 3.54 -0.80 -5.69
C ARG A 89 4.31 0.18 -4.81
N LEU A 90 5.46 -0.22 -4.27
CA LEU A 90 6.34 0.69 -3.53
C LEU A 90 6.94 1.76 -4.46
N THR A 91 7.41 1.38 -5.65
CA THR A 91 7.89 2.35 -6.66
C THR A 91 6.79 3.34 -7.05
N GLU A 92 5.54 2.88 -7.20
CA GLU A 92 4.40 3.77 -7.46
C GLU A 92 4.15 4.74 -6.30
N LEU A 93 4.14 4.25 -5.06
CA LEU A 93 3.99 5.06 -3.86
C LEU A 93 5.07 6.14 -3.79
N THR A 94 6.34 5.77 -3.97
CA THR A 94 7.47 6.70 -3.96
C THR A 94 7.34 7.77 -5.03
N LYS A 95 6.95 7.40 -6.25
CA LYS A 95 6.72 8.36 -7.34
C LYS A 95 5.63 9.37 -6.99
N ARG A 96 4.57 8.94 -6.30
CA ARG A 96 3.48 9.84 -5.88
C ARG A 96 3.82 10.69 -4.67
N LEU A 97 4.70 10.23 -3.79
CA LEU A 97 5.21 11.01 -2.66
C LEU A 97 6.26 12.04 -3.08
N HIS A 98 7.00 11.82 -4.16
CA HIS A 98 8.11 12.69 -4.57
C HIS A 98 7.73 14.18 -4.81
N PRO A 99 6.55 14.52 -5.38
CA PRO A 99 6.07 15.90 -5.43
C PRO A 99 5.87 16.56 -4.06
N HIS A 100 5.79 15.78 -2.98
CA HIS A 100 5.60 16.22 -1.60
C HIS A 100 6.87 16.11 -0.75
N ARG A 101 8.05 15.90 -1.36
CA ARG A 101 9.31 15.66 -0.66
C ARG A 101 9.75 16.76 0.32
N ASP A 102 9.24 17.97 0.16
CA ASP A 102 9.55 19.10 1.06
C ASP A 102 8.67 19.11 2.32
N VAL A 103 7.66 18.24 2.40
CA VAL A 103 6.83 18.04 3.60
C VAL A 103 7.60 17.16 4.59
N PRO A 104 7.77 17.58 5.87
CA PRO A 104 8.65 16.88 6.82
C PRO A 104 8.39 15.38 6.97
N VAL A 105 7.12 14.96 7.06
CA VAL A 105 6.76 13.54 7.21
C VAL A 105 7.15 12.72 5.97
N VAL A 106 7.02 13.30 4.79
CA VAL A 106 7.39 12.66 3.51
C VAL A 106 8.90 12.62 3.35
N ALA A 107 9.59 13.71 3.67
CA ALA A 107 11.05 13.76 3.68
C ALA A 107 11.64 12.66 4.58
N ALA A 108 11.12 12.54 5.81
CA ALA A 108 11.56 11.53 6.76
C ALA A 108 11.29 10.10 6.27
N PHE A 109 10.13 9.85 5.66
CA PHE A 109 9.81 8.56 5.07
C PHE A 109 10.76 8.19 3.91
N LEU A 110 10.96 9.12 2.97
CA LEU A 110 11.82 8.89 1.80
C LEU A 110 13.29 8.68 2.21
N ASP A 111 13.77 9.41 3.20
CA ASP A 111 15.13 9.26 3.71
C ASP A 111 15.34 7.92 4.42
N ARG A 112 14.41 7.56 5.33
CA ARG A 112 14.46 6.29 6.07
C ARG A 112 14.52 5.06 5.16
N HIS A 113 13.82 5.12 4.03
CA HIS A 113 13.66 3.98 3.12
C HIS A 113 14.45 4.09 1.82
N ARG A 114 15.37 5.05 1.73
CA ARG A 114 16.13 5.38 0.52
C ARG A 114 16.72 4.15 -0.17
N ASP A 115 17.44 3.31 0.57
CA ASP A 115 18.16 2.17 0.01
C ASP A 115 17.23 1.13 -0.62
N VAL A 116 16.11 0.85 0.05
CA VAL A 116 15.12 -0.11 -0.44
C VAL A 116 14.37 0.45 -1.63
N LEU A 117 14.04 1.74 -1.63
CA LEU A 117 13.31 2.40 -2.71
C LEU A 117 14.16 2.62 -3.96
N VAL A 118 15.47 2.86 -3.83
CA VAL A 118 16.41 2.91 -4.97
C VAL A 118 16.58 1.52 -5.59
N ALA A 119 16.53 0.47 -4.77
CA ALA A 119 16.65 -0.90 -5.23
C ALA A 119 15.35 -1.47 -5.83
N ALA A 120 14.19 -0.81 -5.70
CA ALA A 120 12.85 -1.30 -6.03
C ALA A 120 12.39 -1.00 -7.47
#